data_AF-G6F035-F1
#
_entry.id   AF-G6F035-F1
#
_cell.length_a   1.000
_cell.length_b   1.000
_cell.length_c   1.000
_cell.angle_alpha   90.00
_cell.angle_beta   90.00
_cell.angle_gamma   90.00
#
_symmetry.space_group_name_H-M   'P 1'
#
loop_
_entity.id
_entity.type
_entity.pdbx_description
1 polymer ?
#
loop_
_entity_poly.entity_id
_entity_poly.type
_entity_poly.pdbx_seq_one_letter_code
_entity_poly.pdbx_strand_id
1 'polypeptide(L)'
;MESKTMKKIILISALALSLPISAKAQQTVSQTTINQAVKDAKQYFCASGSSGFAKHIQNCYQKDGASDKCILEDMSLYSFDSEFHKVIKNQTGQEPPTDDFLTETAINARADKYFLPKFGNMDKLYTYLRPGVTPLMDIMGKCLVENMQNQQNTQSTTQQPKQQNNTTTITKEGDGQTQTPPVQLKCPCMVQWKTIKDSDFSVFDFELKPVTGGFPISIATMPKTNSGEYYIPANQSGQYMMSIQSTGHWAIQIQQNYQQ
;
A
#
# COMPACT_ATOMS: atom_id res chain seq x y z
N MET A 1 11.23 90.50 5.83
CA MET A 1 11.73 89.60 4.77
C MET A 1 11.75 88.20 5.34
N GLU A 2 10.77 87.40 4.96
CA GLU A 2 10.60 86.02 5.40
C GLU A 2 11.67 85.13 4.77
N SER A 3 12.37 84.33 5.58
CA SER A 3 13.30 83.31 5.10
C SER A 3 12.75 81.93 5.47
N LYS A 4 12.14 81.27 4.47
CA LYS A 4 11.76 79.86 4.48
C LYS A 4 12.99 79.03 4.12
N THR A 5 13.41 78.12 5.00
CA THR A 5 14.36 77.06 4.61
C THR A 5 13.94 75.71 5.18
N MET A 6 13.84 74.76 4.25
CA MET A 6 13.23 73.44 4.33
C MET A 6 13.84 72.50 5.39
N LYS A 7 12.96 71.75 6.07
CA LYS A 7 13.29 70.54 6.82
C LYS A 7 13.64 69.41 5.83
N LYS A 8 14.91 68.99 5.80
CA LYS A 8 15.34 67.74 5.15
C LYS A 8 14.95 66.56 6.04
N ILE A 9 13.99 65.77 5.59
CA ILE A 9 13.68 64.45 6.17
C ILE A 9 14.66 63.47 5.56
N ILE A 10 15.59 62.95 6.37
CA ILE A 10 16.46 61.84 5.99
C ILE A 10 15.65 60.56 6.19
N LEU A 11 15.21 59.95 5.10
CA LEU A 11 14.61 58.63 5.08
C LEU A 11 15.77 57.62 5.26
N ILE A 12 15.97 57.12 6.48
CA ILE A 12 16.87 56.00 6.72
C ILE A 12 16.09 54.74 6.35
N SER A 13 16.29 54.26 5.12
CA SER A 13 15.84 52.95 4.67
C SER A 13 16.47 51.89 5.56
N ALA A 14 15.68 51.32 6.46
CA ALA A 14 16.03 50.11 7.19
C ALA A 14 16.15 48.97 6.18
N LEU A 15 17.39 48.63 5.80
CA LEU A 15 17.68 47.32 5.21
C LEU A 15 17.34 46.29 6.29
N ALA A 16 16.17 45.68 6.18
CA ALA A 16 15.87 44.44 6.86
C ALA A 16 16.86 43.40 6.34
N LEU A 17 17.90 43.11 7.13
CA LEU A 17 18.70 41.90 6.98
C LEU A 17 17.76 40.71 7.11
N SER A 18 17.31 40.17 5.98
CA SER A 18 16.69 38.86 5.89
C SER A 18 17.76 37.82 6.22
N LEU A 19 17.92 37.53 7.51
CA LEU A 19 18.64 36.36 7.96
C LEU A 19 18.03 35.13 7.25
N PRO A 20 18.82 34.30 6.55
CA PRO A 20 18.30 33.06 6.03
C PRO A 20 17.85 32.24 7.24
N ILE A 21 16.53 32.00 7.33
CA ILE A 21 15.97 31.02 8.25
C ILE A 21 16.50 29.68 7.75
N SER A 22 17.62 29.23 8.30
CA SER A 22 18.09 27.87 8.12
C SER A 22 17.04 26.96 8.71
N ALA A 23 16.10 26.50 7.88
CA ALA A 23 15.28 25.35 8.21
C ALA A 23 16.25 24.24 8.60
N LYS A 24 16.29 23.88 9.88
CA LYS A 24 17.06 22.71 10.33
C LYS A 24 16.53 21.55 9.51
N ALA A 25 17.36 21.01 8.62
CA ALA A 25 17.03 19.82 7.85
C ALA A 25 16.59 18.76 8.84
N GLN A 26 15.34 18.32 8.72
CA GLN A 26 14.78 17.30 9.59
C GLN A 26 15.60 16.03 9.38
N GLN A 27 16.30 15.58 10.42
CA GLN A 27 17.13 14.39 10.34
C GLN A 27 16.20 13.18 10.20
N THR A 28 16.33 12.44 9.11
CA THR A 28 15.57 11.22 8.82
C THR A 28 16.51 10.03 8.63
N VAL A 29 15.94 8.83 8.57
CA VAL A 29 16.70 7.61 8.27
C VAL A 29 17.42 7.71 6.91
N SER A 30 18.67 7.26 6.86
CA SER A 30 19.51 7.40 5.66
C SER A 30 19.05 6.50 4.50
N GLN A 31 19.25 6.94 3.26
CA GLN A 31 18.92 6.13 2.08
C GLN A 31 19.69 4.80 2.04
N THR A 32 20.93 4.76 2.53
CA THR A 32 21.72 3.52 2.64
C THR A 32 21.04 2.52 3.57
N THR A 33 20.55 2.98 4.71
CA THR A 33 19.78 2.16 5.66
C THR A 33 18.50 1.63 5.02
N ILE A 34 17.75 2.49 4.31
CA ILE A 34 16.52 2.10 3.61
C ILE A 34 16.82 1.01 2.57
N ASN A 35 17.85 1.20 1.74
CA ASN A 35 18.20 0.25 0.70
C ASN A 35 18.61 -1.13 1.26
N GLN A 36 19.31 -1.15 2.39
CA GLN A 36 19.67 -2.39 3.09
C GLN A 36 18.42 -3.07 3.65
N ALA A 37 17.55 -2.32 4.33
CA ALA A 37 16.31 -2.86 4.89
C ALA A 37 15.35 -3.40 3.80
N VAL A 38 15.29 -2.75 2.63
CA VAL A 38 14.57 -3.24 1.44
C VAL A 38 15.15 -4.56 0.93
N LYS A 39 16.48 -4.69 0.89
CA LYS A 39 17.15 -5.93 0.49
C LYS A 39 16.83 -7.07 1.46
N ASP A 40 16.84 -6.79 2.75
CA ASP A 40 16.52 -7.78 3.79
C ASP A 40 15.04 -8.18 3.73
N ALA A 41 14.11 -7.24 3.54
CA ALA A 41 12.71 -7.56 3.30
C ALA A 41 12.55 -8.47 2.06
N LYS A 42 13.23 -8.16 0.95
CA LYS A 42 13.24 -9.03 -0.24
C LYS A 42 13.74 -10.44 0.05
N GLN A 43 14.78 -10.56 0.87
CA GLN A 43 15.41 -11.83 1.16
C GLN A 43 14.59 -12.69 2.13
N TYR A 44 14.11 -12.10 3.22
CA TYR A 44 13.53 -12.85 4.34
C TYR A 44 12.01 -12.85 4.32
N PHE A 45 11.38 -11.70 4.05
CA PHE A 45 9.93 -11.62 3.98
C PHE A 45 9.39 -12.34 2.75
N CYS A 46 9.99 -12.16 1.58
CA CYS A 46 9.47 -12.78 0.37
C CYS A 46 9.64 -14.30 0.36
N ALA A 47 10.68 -14.80 1.04
CA ALA A 47 10.93 -16.23 1.16
C ALA A 47 10.02 -16.93 2.19
N SER A 48 9.61 -16.25 3.27
CA SER A 48 8.99 -16.92 4.43
C SER A 48 7.91 -16.09 5.14
N GLY A 49 7.43 -15.03 4.49
CA GLY A 49 6.41 -14.12 5.02
C GLY A 49 6.83 -13.39 6.30
N SER A 50 5.83 -12.97 7.06
CA SER A 50 6.01 -12.23 8.32
C SER A 50 6.89 -12.97 9.32
N SER A 51 6.70 -14.30 9.47
CA SER A 51 7.46 -15.11 10.42
C SER A 51 8.97 -15.14 10.13
N GLY A 52 9.35 -15.27 8.85
CA GLY A 52 10.75 -15.24 8.43
C GLY A 52 11.40 -13.89 8.67
N PHE A 53 10.66 -12.81 8.39
CA PHE A 53 11.17 -11.47 8.60
C PHE A 53 11.25 -11.10 10.09
N ALA A 54 10.29 -11.53 10.91
CA ALA A 54 10.33 -11.41 12.37
C ALA A 54 11.58 -12.06 12.97
N LYS A 55 11.93 -13.27 12.52
CA LYS A 55 13.17 -13.95 12.94
C LYS A 55 14.43 -13.18 12.52
N HIS A 56 14.45 -12.62 11.31
CA HIS A 56 15.55 -11.75 10.87
C HIS A 56 15.68 -10.51 11.75
N ILE A 57 14.57 -9.83 12.06
CA ILE A 57 14.57 -8.64 12.92
C ILE A 57 15.08 -8.97 14.34
N GLN A 58 14.66 -10.11 14.91
CA GLN A 58 15.19 -10.58 16.20
C GLN A 58 16.71 -10.75 16.15
N ASN A 59 17.24 -11.38 15.09
CA ASN A 59 18.69 -11.53 14.90
C ASN A 59 19.39 -10.17 14.69
N CYS A 60 18.73 -9.23 14.01
CA CYS A 60 19.23 -7.87 13.82
C CYS A 60 19.45 -7.19 15.18
N TYR A 61 18.48 -7.25 16.10
CA TYR A 61 18.65 -6.69 17.45
C TYR A 61 19.72 -7.39 18.28
N GLN A 62 19.89 -8.70 18.13
CA GLN A 62 20.95 -9.44 18.84
C GLN A 62 22.34 -9.04 18.37
N LYS A 63 22.51 -8.78 17.07
CA LYS A 63 23.81 -8.49 16.46
C LYS A 63 24.18 -7.01 16.50
N ASP A 64 23.24 -6.16 16.09
CA ASP A 64 23.48 -4.75 15.80
C ASP A 64 22.80 -3.82 16.82
N GLY A 65 22.07 -4.38 17.80
CA GLY A 65 21.34 -3.63 18.81
C GLY A 65 20.23 -2.77 18.22
N ALA A 66 19.95 -1.63 18.85
CA ALA A 66 18.95 -0.65 18.43
C ALA A 66 19.41 0.20 17.20
N SER A 67 19.93 -0.45 16.17
CA SER A 67 20.34 0.22 14.93
C SER A 67 19.12 0.78 14.18
N ASP A 68 19.31 1.85 13.40
CA ASP A 68 18.21 2.43 12.62
C ASP A 68 17.59 1.43 11.64
N LYS A 69 18.40 0.47 11.15
CA LYS A 69 17.94 -0.57 10.25
C LYS A 69 16.99 -1.55 10.94
N CYS A 70 17.38 -2.10 12.09
CA CYS A 70 16.54 -3.07 12.81
C CYS A 70 15.21 -2.44 13.23
N ILE A 71 15.25 -1.20 13.70
CA ILE A 71 14.06 -0.45 14.11
C ILE A 71 13.18 -0.13 12.90
N LEU A 72 13.77 0.25 11.76
CA LEU A 72 13.03 0.47 10.52
C LEU A 72 12.32 -0.79 10.04
N GLU A 73 13.02 -1.93 10.03
CA GLU A 73 12.47 -3.23 9.62
C GLU A 73 11.31 -3.66 10.54
N ASP A 74 11.48 -3.53 11.86
CA ASP A 74 10.47 -3.85 12.87
C ASP A 74 9.21 -2.98 12.72
N MET A 75 9.38 -1.66 12.66
CA MET A 75 8.25 -0.73 12.51
C MET A 75 7.54 -0.91 11.17
N SER A 76 8.27 -1.26 10.12
CA SER A 76 7.67 -1.54 8.81
C SER A 76 6.84 -2.82 8.84
N LEU A 77 7.36 -3.89 9.46
CA LEU A 77 6.62 -5.16 9.59
C LEU A 77 5.36 -4.97 10.43
N TYR A 78 5.45 -4.29 11.58
CA TYR A 78 4.28 -3.97 12.39
C TYR A 78 3.24 -3.15 11.61
N SER A 79 3.68 -2.11 10.89
CA SER A 79 2.77 -1.27 10.10
C SER A 79 2.08 -2.08 9.00
N PHE A 80 2.83 -2.96 8.33
CA PHE A 80 2.30 -3.86 7.31
C PHE A 80 1.27 -4.84 7.88
N ASP A 81 1.60 -5.50 8.98
CA ASP A 81 0.74 -6.49 9.62
C ASP A 81 -0.57 -5.87 10.11
N SER A 82 -0.52 -4.71 10.77
CA SER A 82 -1.71 -3.96 11.18
C SER A 82 -2.63 -3.63 9.99
N GLU A 83 -2.08 -3.11 8.88
CA GLU A 83 -2.88 -2.81 7.70
C GLU A 83 -3.42 -4.09 7.04
N PHE A 84 -2.63 -5.16 6.98
CA PHE A 84 -3.07 -6.45 6.46
C PHE A 84 -4.23 -7.04 7.28
N HIS A 85 -4.10 -7.05 8.61
CA HIS A 85 -5.13 -7.51 9.53
C HIS A 85 -6.43 -6.71 9.37
N LYS A 86 -6.33 -5.38 9.29
CA LYS A 86 -7.50 -4.51 9.01
C LYS A 86 -8.19 -4.91 7.71
N VAL A 87 -7.43 -5.11 6.63
CA VAL A 87 -7.99 -5.51 5.33
C VAL A 87 -8.68 -6.87 5.43
N ILE A 88 -8.04 -7.88 6.00
CA ILE A 88 -8.62 -9.23 6.14
C ILE A 88 -9.87 -9.20 7.02
N LYS A 89 -9.84 -8.49 8.15
CA LYS A 89 -10.99 -8.33 9.03
C LYS A 89 -12.16 -7.65 8.31
N ASN A 90 -11.89 -6.58 7.57
CA ASN A 90 -12.92 -5.88 6.81
C ASN A 90 -13.52 -6.75 5.70
N GLN A 91 -12.73 -7.65 5.10
CA GLN A 91 -13.18 -8.54 4.02
C GLN A 91 -13.89 -9.81 4.52
N THR A 92 -13.43 -10.40 5.62
CA THR A 92 -13.87 -11.72 6.08
C THR A 92 -14.73 -11.68 7.35
N GLY A 93 -14.72 -10.56 8.07
CA GLY A 93 -15.31 -10.44 9.40
C GLY A 93 -14.51 -11.19 10.49
N GLN A 94 -13.41 -11.84 10.14
CA GLN A 94 -12.57 -12.61 11.06
C GLN A 94 -11.21 -11.93 11.22
N GLU A 95 -10.71 -11.90 12.46
CA GLU A 95 -9.36 -11.45 12.74
C GLU A 95 -8.37 -12.55 12.36
N PRO A 96 -7.39 -12.29 11.48
CA PRO A 96 -6.36 -13.29 11.19
C PRO A 96 -5.46 -13.53 12.41
N PRO A 97 -4.88 -14.73 12.55
CA PRO A 97 -3.96 -15.02 13.64
C PRO A 97 -2.71 -14.13 13.54
N THR A 98 -2.31 -13.53 14.66
CA THR A 98 -1.11 -12.69 14.77
C THR A 98 0.10 -13.52 15.21
N ASP A 99 1.27 -13.25 14.62
CA ASP A 99 2.55 -13.82 15.08
C ASP A 99 2.88 -13.30 16.49
N ASP A 100 3.43 -14.15 17.37
CA ASP A 100 3.81 -13.77 18.74
C ASP A 100 4.69 -12.50 18.78
N PHE A 101 5.55 -12.33 17.77
CA PHE A 101 6.41 -11.17 17.59
C PHE A 101 5.63 -9.86 17.34
N LEU A 102 4.43 -9.96 16.77
CA LEU A 102 3.58 -8.83 16.36
C LEU A 102 2.41 -8.57 17.32
N THR A 103 2.37 -9.29 18.45
CA THR A 103 1.43 -8.97 19.53
C THR A 103 1.74 -7.60 20.14
N GLU A 104 0.70 -6.91 20.62
CA GLU A 104 0.83 -5.60 21.29
C GLU A 104 1.83 -5.66 22.46
N THR A 105 1.80 -6.75 23.24
CA THR A 105 2.75 -6.94 24.35
C THR A 105 4.20 -7.03 23.86
N ALA A 106 4.46 -7.78 22.79
CA ALA A 106 5.81 -7.91 22.24
C ALA A 106 6.31 -6.61 21.61
N ILE A 107 5.43 -5.85 20.94
CA ILE A 107 5.76 -4.55 20.34
C ILE A 107 6.07 -3.54 21.44
N ASN A 108 5.24 -3.44 22.47
CA ASN A 108 5.46 -2.52 23.59
C ASN A 108 6.78 -2.84 24.32
N ALA A 109 7.08 -4.12 24.55
CA ALA A 109 8.35 -4.53 25.14
C ALA A 109 9.57 -4.12 24.28
N ARG A 110 9.49 -4.23 22.95
CA ARG A 110 10.55 -3.75 22.05
C ARG A 110 10.62 -2.23 21.98
N ALA A 111 9.47 -1.55 22.07
CA ALA A 111 9.42 -0.09 22.10
C ALA A 111 10.12 0.46 23.34
N ASP A 112 9.82 -0.07 24.52
CA ASP A 112 10.46 0.30 25.78
C ASP A 112 11.96 0.01 25.76
N LYS A 113 12.36 -1.12 25.15
CA LYS A 113 13.75 -1.55 25.12
C LYS A 113 14.61 -0.82 24.08
N TYR A 114 14.07 -0.54 22.89
CA TYR A 114 14.86 -0.11 21.74
C TYR A 114 14.41 1.24 21.14
N PHE A 115 13.12 1.56 21.15
CA PHE A 115 12.60 2.76 20.47
C PHE A 115 12.66 3.99 21.36
N LEU A 116 12.02 3.91 22.53
CA LEU A 116 11.89 5.05 23.43
C LEU A 116 13.24 5.56 23.94
N PRO A 117 14.23 4.72 24.31
CA PRO A 117 15.55 5.21 24.73
C PRO A 117 16.28 6.02 23.63
N LYS A 118 16.01 5.71 22.35
CA LYS A 118 16.69 6.34 21.21
C LYS A 118 15.96 7.59 20.70
N PHE A 119 14.63 7.54 20.63
CA PHE A 119 13.83 8.59 20.00
C PHE A 119 13.06 9.45 21.00
N GLY A 120 12.98 9.02 22.27
CA GLY A 120 12.26 9.69 23.35
C GLY A 120 10.75 9.49 23.31
N ASN A 121 10.14 9.41 22.12
CA ASN A 121 8.74 9.07 21.95
C ASN A 121 8.48 8.46 20.55
N MET A 122 7.28 7.88 20.39
CA MET A 122 6.87 7.25 19.14
C MET A 122 6.66 8.25 17.99
N ASP A 123 6.21 9.48 18.25
CA ASP A 123 6.00 10.49 17.20
C ASP A 123 7.30 10.85 16.47
N LYS A 124 8.39 11.02 17.23
CA LYS A 124 9.73 11.27 16.69
C LYS A 124 10.26 10.07 15.92
N LEU A 125 10.04 8.86 16.44
CA LEU A 125 10.37 7.61 15.75
C LEU A 125 9.66 7.55 14.38
N TYR A 126 8.34 7.68 14.36
CA TYR A 126 7.55 7.64 13.12
C TYR A 126 8.00 8.71 12.15
N THR A 127 8.19 9.94 12.62
CA THR A 127 8.66 11.05 11.79
C THR A 127 10.03 10.78 11.18
N TYR A 128 10.96 10.20 11.95
CA TYR A 128 12.30 9.87 11.51
C TYR A 128 12.33 8.73 10.47
N LEU A 129 11.52 7.69 10.68
CA LEU A 129 11.49 6.47 9.86
C LEU A 129 10.58 6.55 8.63
N ARG A 130 9.62 7.48 8.62
CA ARG A 130 8.57 7.57 7.59
C ARG A 130 9.08 7.40 6.14
N PRO A 131 10.21 8.00 5.71
CA PRO A 131 10.70 7.81 4.35
C PRO A 131 11.08 6.37 4.00
N GLY A 132 11.45 5.56 5.00
CA GLY A 132 11.85 4.16 4.82
C GLY A 132 10.71 3.15 4.97
N VAL A 133 9.65 3.49 5.73
CA VAL A 133 8.56 2.55 6.03
C VAL A 133 7.79 2.16 4.76
N THR A 134 7.40 3.15 3.95
CA THR A 134 6.60 2.90 2.73
C THR A 134 7.31 1.96 1.74
N PRO A 135 8.59 2.19 1.35
CA PRO A 135 9.30 1.26 0.47
C PRO A 135 9.36 -0.19 0.98
N LEU A 136 9.49 -0.39 2.30
CA LEU A 136 9.49 -1.74 2.87
C LEU A 136 8.09 -2.37 2.80
N MET A 137 7.04 -1.62 3.15
CA MET A 137 5.66 -2.08 3.03
C MET A 137 5.29 -2.44 1.58
N ASP A 138 5.76 -1.66 0.60
CA ASP A 138 5.54 -1.95 -0.81
C ASP A 138 6.17 -3.27 -1.25
N ILE A 139 7.39 -3.55 -0.78
CA ILE A 139 8.08 -4.82 -1.05
C ILE A 139 7.37 -5.99 -0.39
N MET A 140 7.01 -5.89 0.89
CA MET A 140 6.26 -6.94 1.59
C MET A 140 4.91 -7.20 0.91
N GLY A 141 4.22 -6.14 0.51
CA GLY A 141 2.98 -6.21 -0.23
C GLY A 141 3.12 -6.90 -1.58
N LYS A 142 4.18 -6.60 -2.35
CA LYS A 142 4.47 -7.28 -3.63
C LYS A 142 4.76 -8.75 -3.42
N CYS A 143 5.59 -9.09 -2.45
CA CYS A 143 5.96 -10.47 -2.18
C CYS A 143 4.79 -11.32 -1.70
N LEU A 144 3.87 -10.75 -0.93
CA LEU A 144 2.63 -11.44 -0.57
C LEU A 144 1.81 -11.79 -1.82
N VAL A 145 1.69 -10.87 -2.78
CA VAL A 145 0.94 -11.11 -4.04
C VAL A 145 1.63 -12.15 -4.90
N GLU A 146 2.94 -12.03 -5.08
CA GLU A 146 3.72 -13.00 -5.86
C GLU A 146 3.59 -14.41 -5.26
N ASN A 147 3.66 -14.54 -3.93
CA ASN A 147 3.46 -15.81 -3.25
C ASN A 147 2.04 -16.35 -3.40
N MET A 148 1.01 -15.49 -3.36
CA MET A 148 -0.37 -15.90 -3.63
C MET A 148 -0.57 -16.35 -5.07
N GLN A 149 0.01 -15.65 -6.05
CA GLN A 149 -0.05 -16.01 -7.48
C GLN A 149 0.69 -17.34 -7.76
N ASN A 150 1.85 -17.54 -7.13
CA ASN A 150 2.60 -18.79 -7.27
C ASN A 150 1.86 -19.97 -6.64
N GLN A 151 1.16 -19.78 -5.52
CA GLN A 151 0.30 -20.83 -4.93
C GLN A 151 -0.90 -21.17 -5.83
N GLN A 152 -1.49 -20.19 -6.53
CA GLN A 152 -2.54 -20.44 -7.53
C GLN A 152 -2.00 -21.19 -8.77
N ASN A 153 -0.79 -20.86 -9.23
CA ASN A 153 -0.15 -21.55 -10.36
C ASN A 153 0.32 -22.98 -10.03
N THR A 154 0.47 -23.33 -8.75
CA THR A 154 0.85 -24.69 -8.34
C THR A 154 -0.37 -25.63 -8.18
N GLN A 155 -1.60 -25.11 -8.33
CA GLN A 155 -2.84 -25.92 -8.34
C GLN A 155 -3.52 -26.07 -9.70
N SER A 156 -2.97 -25.48 -10.77
CA SER A 156 -3.54 -25.61 -12.13
C SER A 156 -2.49 -26.09 -13.13
N THR A 157 -2.28 -27.41 -13.17
CA THR A 157 -1.93 -28.10 -14.43
C THR A 157 -3.03 -29.09 -14.76
N THR A 158 -4.08 -28.60 -15.43
CA THR A 158 -4.80 -29.41 -16.41
C THR A 158 -5.30 -28.51 -17.52
N GLN A 159 -5.25 -29.06 -18.71
CA GLN A 159 -5.27 -28.40 -20.00
C GLN A 159 -6.55 -27.63 -20.30
N GLN A 160 -6.36 -26.53 -21.02
CA GLN A 160 -7.32 -25.94 -21.95
C GLN A 160 -7.98 -27.02 -22.83
N PRO A 161 -9.30 -26.93 -23.02
CA PRO A 161 -9.82 -26.88 -24.38
C PRO A 161 -10.77 -25.70 -24.58
N LYS A 162 -10.60 -25.01 -25.71
CA LYS A 162 -11.60 -24.11 -26.27
C LYS A 162 -12.89 -24.87 -26.55
N GLN A 163 -14.02 -24.39 -26.02
CA GLN A 163 -15.29 -24.54 -26.70
C GLN A 163 -16.16 -23.29 -26.54
N GLN A 164 -16.58 -22.78 -27.69
CA GLN A 164 -17.34 -21.57 -27.90
C GLN A 164 -18.81 -21.81 -27.54
N ASN A 165 -19.30 -21.20 -26.47
CA ASN A 165 -20.74 -21.06 -26.20
C ASN A 165 -21.01 -19.80 -25.34
N ASN A 166 -21.73 -18.84 -25.93
CA ASN A 166 -22.38 -17.67 -25.32
C ASN A 166 -21.64 -16.98 -24.15
N THR A 167 -20.35 -16.71 -24.32
CA THR A 167 -19.62 -15.78 -23.45
C THR A 167 -20.17 -14.38 -23.68
N THR A 168 -20.83 -13.81 -22.68
CA THR A 168 -21.23 -12.40 -22.72
C THR A 168 -20.11 -11.58 -22.12
N THR A 169 -19.67 -10.54 -22.83
CA THR A 169 -18.60 -9.66 -22.36
C THR A 169 -19.20 -8.33 -21.93
N ILE A 170 -18.91 -7.90 -20.71
CA ILE A 170 -19.20 -6.55 -20.24
C ILE A 170 -17.90 -5.76 -20.31
N THR A 171 -17.90 -4.65 -21.05
CA THR A 171 -16.75 -3.73 -21.11
C THR A 171 -17.15 -2.40 -20.49
N LYS A 172 -16.28 -1.85 -19.64
CA LYS A 172 -16.39 -0.51 -19.07
C LYS A 172 -15.06 0.18 -19.15
N GLU A 173 -15.09 1.44 -19.53
CA GLU A 173 -13.92 2.32 -19.58
C GLU A 173 -14.32 3.66 -18.96
N GLY A 174 -13.35 4.37 -18.39
CA GLY A 174 -13.61 5.65 -17.76
C GLY A 174 -12.37 6.26 -17.13
N ASP A 175 -12.59 7.42 -16.51
CA ASP A 175 -11.55 8.21 -15.86
C ASP A 175 -11.87 8.38 -14.38
N GLY A 176 -10.84 8.48 -13.56
CA GLY A 176 -11.00 8.91 -12.17
C GLY A 176 -11.82 7.93 -11.32
N GLN A 177 -12.54 8.49 -10.34
CA GLN A 177 -13.48 7.73 -9.51
C GLN A 177 -14.81 7.54 -10.24
N THR A 178 -15.29 6.31 -10.33
CA THR A 178 -16.55 5.97 -11.00
C THR A 178 -17.30 4.90 -10.22
N GLN A 179 -18.62 5.07 -10.11
CA GLN A 179 -19.53 4.02 -9.68
C GLN A 179 -20.52 3.75 -10.80
N THR A 180 -20.66 2.49 -11.21
CA THR A 180 -21.60 2.13 -12.28
C THR A 180 -22.99 1.86 -11.72
N PRO A 181 -24.04 1.99 -12.57
CA PRO A 181 -25.32 1.36 -12.28
C PRO A 181 -25.15 -0.16 -12.03
N PRO A 182 -26.11 -0.79 -11.32
CA PRO A 182 -26.18 -2.23 -11.16
C PRO A 182 -26.03 -3.00 -12.48
N VAL A 183 -25.19 -4.04 -12.47
CA VAL A 183 -25.00 -4.97 -13.57
C VAL A 183 -25.22 -6.39 -13.07
N GLN A 184 -26.01 -7.16 -13.81
CA GLN A 184 -26.20 -8.58 -13.53
C GLN A 184 -24.98 -9.38 -14.00
N LEU A 185 -24.26 -9.98 -13.06
CA LEU A 185 -23.17 -10.91 -13.32
C LEU A 185 -23.67 -12.35 -13.39
N LYS A 186 -23.34 -13.04 -14.50
CA LYS A 186 -23.55 -14.47 -14.72
C LYS A 186 -22.20 -15.17 -14.66
N CYS A 187 -21.80 -15.60 -13.48
CA CYS A 187 -20.52 -16.26 -13.26
C CYS A 187 -20.66 -17.79 -13.39
N PRO A 188 -19.58 -18.53 -13.68
CA PRO A 188 -18.17 -18.16 -13.53
C PRO A 188 -17.75 -17.02 -14.46
N CYS A 189 -16.97 -16.07 -13.96
CA CYS A 189 -16.54 -14.90 -14.73
C CYS A 189 -15.03 -14.75 -14.69
N MET A 190 -14.42 -14.30 -15.79
CA MET A 190 -13.06 -13.77 -15.79
C MET A 190 -13.13 -12.25 -15.89
N VAL A 191 -12.64 -11.56 -14.88
CA VAL A 191 -12.47 -10.10 -14.89
C VAL A 191 -11.05 -9.79 -15.34
N GLN A 192 -10.89 -8.90 -16.31
CA GLN A 192 -9.62 -8.37 -16.76
C GLN A 192 -9.65 -6.86 -16.59
N TRP A 193 -8.56 -6.26 -16.11
CA TRP A 193 -8.45 -4.79 -16.03
C TRP A 193 -7.14 -4.31 -16.64
N LYS A 194 -7.14 -3.05 -17.05
CA LYS A 194 -5.95 -2.29 -17.39
C LYS A 194 -6.14 -0.82 -17.00
N THR A 195 -5.11 -0.21 -16.44
CA THR A 195 -4.98 1.24 -16.29
C THR A 195 -4.17 1.76 -17.48
N ILE A 196 -4.70 2.74 -18.20
CA ILE A 196 -4.03 3.37 -19.33
C ILE A 196 -3.27 4.57 -18.76
N LYS A 197 -1.93 4.47 -18.79
CA LYS A 197 -1.01 5.33 -18.04
C LYS A 197 -1.04 6.78 -18.56
N ASP A 198 -1.37 7.73 -17.69
CA ASP A 198 -1.04 9.16 -17.85
C ASP A 198 -0.05 9.68 -16.78
N SER A 199 0.24 8.92 -15.71
CA SER A 199 1.25 9.30 -14.71
C SER A 199 1.89 8.11 -13.99
N ASP A 200 3.07 8.33 -13.40
CA ASP A 200 3.81 7.35 -12.58
C ASP A 200 3.21 7.13 -11.18
N PHE A 201 2.13 7.83 -10.84
CA PHE A 201 1.38 7.70 -9.58
C PHE A 201 -0.09 7.42 -9.86
N SER A 202 -0.40 6.27 -10.47
CA SER A 202 -1.78 5.80 -10.57
C SER A 202 -2.20 5.08 -9.28
N VAL A 203 -3.28 5.55 -8.66
CA VAL A 203 -4.08 4.74 -7.74
C VAL A 203 -5.20 4.15 -8.60
N PHE A 204 -5.55 2.90 -8.37
CA PHE A 204 -6.61 2.15 -9.04
C PHE A 204 -7.10 1.06 -8.09
N ASP A 205 -8.27 1.30 -7.52
CA ASP A 205 -8.99 0.33 -6.70
C ASP A 205 -10.26 -0.04 -7.43
N PHE A 206 -10.49 -1.34 -7.62
CA PHE A 206 -11.68 -1.87 -8.27
C PHE A 206 -12.34 -2.94 -7.39
N GLU A 207 -13.60 -2.68 -7.07
CA GLU A 207 -14.45 -3.53 -6.25
C GLU A 207 -15.81 -3.75 -6.92
N LEU A 208 -16.36 -4.96 -6.79
CA LEU A 208 -17.76 -5.24 -7.09
C LEU A 208 -18.58 -5.23 -5.80
N LYS A 209 -19.48 -4.26 -5.68
CA LYS A 209 -20.39 -4.12 -4.53
C LYS A 209 -21.72 -4.79 -4.83
N PRO A 210 -22.14 -5.84 -4.10
CA PRO A 210 -23.44 -6.47 -4.32
C PRO A 210 -24.58 -5.48 -4.02
N VAL A 211 -25.62 -5.51 -4.86
CA VAL A 211 -26.79 -4.61 -4.73
C VAL A 211 -27.71 -5.07 -3.60
N THR A 212 -27.82 -6.37 -3.40
CA THR A 212 -28.62 -6.99 -2.34
C THR A 212 -27.72 -7.88 -1.51
N GLY A 213 -27.57 -7.56 -0.22
CA GLY A 213 -26.93 -8.38 0.83
C GLY A 213 -25.78 -9.30 0.40
N GLY A 214 -24.55 -8.93 0.74
CA GLY A 214 -23.36 -9.74 0.48
C GLY A 214 -22.08 -8.96 0.75
N PHE A 215 -20.94 -9.64 0.73
CA PHE A 215 -19.64 -8.97 0.84
C PHE A 215 -19.17 -8.47 -0.53
N PRO A 216 -18.57 -7.28 -0.60
CA PRO A 216 -17.93 -6.82 -1.83
C PRO A 216 -16.78 -7.73 -2.26
N ILE A 217 -16.60 -7.87 -3.57
CA ILE A 217 -15.47 -8.59 -4.15
C ILE A 217 -14.41 -7.57 -4.53
N SER A 218 -13.34 -7.48 -3.74
CA SER A 218 -12.16 -6.67 -4.08
C SER A 218 -11.37 -7.38 -5.18
N ILE A 219 -11.27 -6.75 -6.36
CA ILE A 219 -10.64 -7.35 -7.55
C ILE A 219 -9.22 -6.84 -7.73
N ALA A 220 -9.01 -5.52 -7.60
CA ALA A 220 -7.71 -4.90 -7.72
C ALA A 220 -7.56 -3.75 -6.73
N THR A 221 -6.36 -3.61 -6.16
CA THR A 221 -5.97 -2.46 -5.33
C THR A 221 -4.54 -2.08 -5.71
N MET A 222 -4.34 -0.87 -6.23
CA MET A 222 -3.02 -0.37 -6.58
C MET A 222 -2.21 0.02 -5.33
N PRO A 223 -0.86 -0.05 -5.35
CA PRO A 223 0.02 0.08 -6.52
C PRO A 223 0.29 -1.21 -7.34
N LYS A 224 -0.44 -2.30 -7.08
CA LYS A 224 0.03 -3.65 -7.42
C LYS A 224 0.13 -4.05 -8.90
N THR A 225 -0.68 -3.59 -9.86
CA THR A 225 -0.39 -3.81 -11.31
C THR A 225 -1.21 -2.87 -12.20
N ASN A 226 -0.62 -2.44 -13.33
CA ASN A 226 -1.33 -1.65 -14.36
C ASN A 226 -2.34 -2.49 -15.16
N SER A 227 -2.35 -3.81 -14.97
CA SER A 227 -3.32 -4.73 -15.57
C SER A 227 -3.37 -6.03 -14.77
N GLY A 228 -4.42 -6.80 -14.93
CA GLY A 228 -4.49 -8.10 -14.28
C GLY A 228 -5.79 -8.82 -14.61
N GLU A 229 -5.91 -10.03 -14.06
CA GLU A 229 -7.07 -10.88 -14.24
C GLU A 229 -7.51 -11.45 -12.88
N TYR A 230 -8.81 -11.62 -12.68
CA TYR A 230 -9.42 -12.16 -11.47
C TYR A 230 -10.59 -13.06 -11.82
N TYR A 231 -10.56 -14.30 -11.35
CA TYR A 231 -11.62 -15.26 -11.57
C TYR A 231 -12.68 -15.18 -10.47
N ILE A 232 -13.95 -15.04 -10.87
CA ILE A 232 -15.11 -15.06 -9.99
C ILE A 232 -15.83 -16.41 -10.16
N PRO A 233 -15.98 -17.22 -9.10
CA PRO A 233 -16.63 -18.53 -9.18
C PRO A 233 -18.15 -18.43 -9.43
N ALA A 234 -18.75 -19.52 -9.89
CA ALA A 234 -20.16 -19.57 -10.30
C ALA A 234 -21.16 -19.17 -9.18
N ASN A 235 -20.84 -19.54 -7.94
CA ASN A 235 -21.65 -19.25 -6.76
C ASN A 235 -21.67 -17.76 -6.35
N GLN A 236 -20.90 -16.90 -7.03
CA GLN A 236 -20.90 -15.45 -6.82
C GLN A 236 -21.65 -14.68 -7.93
N SER A 237 -22.51 -15.36 -8.71
CA SER A 237 -23.43 -14.69 -9.62
C SER A 237 -24.42 -13.79 -8.86
N GLY A 238 -24.75 -12.62 -9.41
CA GLY A 238 -25.60 -11.64 -8.71
C GLY A 238 -25.62 -10.27 -9.37
N GLN A 239 -26.33 -9.32 -8.77
CA GLN A 239 -26.30 -7.92 -9.20
C GLN A 239 -25.21 -7.16 -8.45
N TYR A 240 -24.34 -6.47 -9.19
CA TYR A 240 -23.22 -5.73 -8.63
C TYR A 240 -23.13 -4.32 -9.20
N MET A 241 -22.71 -3.37 -8.37
CA MET A 241 -22.18 -2.09 -8.81
C MET A 241 -20.66 -2.19 -8.88
N MET A 242 -20.06 -1.76 -9.98
CA MET A 242 -18.61 -1.59 -10.07
C MET A 242 -18.25 -0.27 -9.37
N SER A 243 -17.36 -0.34 -8.39
CA SER A 243 -16.82 0.81 -7.66
C SER A 243 -15.33 0.92 -8.01
N ILE A 244 -14.98 1.95 -8.77
CA ILE A 244 -13.62 2.22 -9.20
C ILE A 244 -13.12 3.51 -8.54
N GLN A 245 -11.95 3.47 -7.92
CA GLN A 245 -11.18 4.66 -7.55
C GLN A 245 -9.89 4.68 -8.34
N SER A 246 -9.83 5.49 -9.39
CA SER A 246 -8.63 5.66 -10.20
C SER A 246 -8.12 7.10 -10.14
N THR A 247 -6.81 7.32 -10.29
CA THR A 247 -6.24 8.65 -10.62
C THR A 247 -5.93 8.81 -12.11
N GLY A 248 -6.22 7.79 -12.93
CA GLY A 248 -6.03 7.82 -14.39
C GLY A 248 -7.14 7.09 -15.16
N HIS A 249 -6.95 6.97 -16.47
CA HIS A 249 -7.87 6.26 -17.34
C HIS A 249 -7.80 4.74 -17.11
N TRP A 250 -8.94 4.06 -17.17
CA TRP A 250 -9.04 2.63 -16.89
C TRP A 250 -10.01 1.93 -17.83
N ALA A 251 -9.78 0.63 -18.02
CA ALA A 251 -10.66 -0.27 -18.75
C ALA A 251 -10.80 -1.60 -18.00
N ILE A 252 -12.04 -2.08 -17.90
CA ILE A 252 -12.45 -3.32 -17.26
C ILE A 252 -13.24 -4.14 -18.27
N GLN A 253 -12.90 -5.42 -18.39
CA GLN A 253 -13.61 -6.40 -19.19
C GLN A 253 -14.03 -7.57 -18.30
N ILE A 254 -15.29 -7.96 -18.33
CA ILE A 254 -15.82 -9.11 -17.59
C ILE A 254 -16.37 -10.11 -18.59
N GLN A 255 -15.71 -11.26 -18.73
CA GLN A 255 -16.15 -12.38 -19.54
C GLN A 255 -17.02 -13.30 -18.67
N GLN A 256 -18.30 -13.42 -19.00
CA GLN A 256 -19.28 -14.21 -18.27
C GLN A 256 -19.40 -15.64 -18.80
N ASN A 257 -19.88 -16.57 -17.96
CA ASN A 257 -19.94 -18.00 -18.25
C ASN A 257 -18.58 -18.59 -18.66
N TYR A 258 -17.50 -18.09 -18.04
CA TYR A 258 -16.13 -18.51 -18.30
C TYR A 258 -15.91 -19.94 -17.77
N GLN A 259 -15.79 -20.91 -18.67
CA GLN A 259 -15.38 -22.27 -18.32
C GLN A 259 -13.85 -22.32 -18.27
N GLN A 260 -13.30 -22.81 -17.15
CA GLN A 260 -11.87 -23.11 -17.02
C GLN A 260 -11.51 -24.33 -17.85
#